data_AF-A0A832EU02-F1
#
_entry.id   AF-A0A832EU02-F1
#
_cell.length_a   1.000
_cell.length_b   1.000
_cell.length_c   1.000
_cell.angle_alpha   90.00
_cell.angle_beta   90.00
_cell.angle_gamma   90.00
#
_symmetry.space_group_name_H-M   'P 1'
#
loop_
_entity.id
_entity.type
_entity.pdbx_description
1 polymer ?
#
loop_
_entity_poly.entity_id
_entity_poly.type
_entity_poly.pdbx_seq_one_letter_code
_entity_poly.pdbx_strand_id
1 'polypeptide(L)'
;MTVFGHEHVGLVPVERAGEQVATVQGISHATRAVSENLALGFARPDAPGIHVGVLHCAVRGAADGYATYSPCTLGDLRRTGLDYWALGHVHQHRVLAEGAGPGDPWVVYAGNSQARSPRASERGAKGAVVVHVDQGRVERVEHVACDSVRFVELSCPIDGVDSIEDLEDLLVALGDDALERADGRAIVVRARLVGHAELHGDLTRPGAKAELVAHLRDGARRDAPFCWWDDLVDESRAPLDLGAVRARGDFSSDLLALAESVATDADALEALGSELVDSVPRSLARDLGALVRDQDALRRLLDAATRHALDELSGGAR
;
A
#
# COMPACT_ATOMS: atom_id res chain seq x y z
N MET A 1 9.59 5.49 34.11
CA MET A 1 10.49 4.35 34.41
C MET A 1 11.11 3.91 33.10
N THR A 2 12.44 3.86 33.01
CA THR A 2 13.15 3.36 31.83
C THR A 2 13.49 1.89 32.08
N VAL A 3 13.05 0.99 31.20
CA VAL A 3 13.30 -0.45 31.33
C VAL A 3 14.61 -0.85 30.65
N PHE A 4 14.87 -0.31 29.44
CA PHE A 4 16.11 -0.55 28.69
C PHE A 4 16.92 0.74 28.54
N GLY A 5 18.16 0.72 29.02
CA GLY A 5 19.12 1.82 28.88
C GLY A 5 19.70 1.92 27.47
N HIS A 6 20.64 2.85 27.25
CA HIS A 6 21.27 3.08 25.93
C HIS A 6 22.73 2.63 25.85
N GLU A 7 23.33 2.15 26.95
CA GLU A 7 24.75 1.78 26.99
C GLU A 7 24.99 0.32 26.58
N HIS A 8 24.08 -0.59 26.95
CA HIS A 8 24.16 -2.02 26.66
C HIS A 8 22.75 -2.61 26.50
N VAL A 9 22.67 -3.78 25.85
CA VAL A 9 21.42 -4.54 25.75
C VAL A 9 21.03 -5.03 27.14
N GLY A 10 19.89 -4.57 27.63
CA GLY A 10 19.32 -5.00 28.90
C GLY A 10 18.47 -6.27 28.72
N LEU A 11 18.39 -7.09 29.77
CA LEU A 11 17.60 -8.30 29.81
C LEU A 11 16.56 -8.20 30.92
N VAL A 12 15.31 -8.54 30.61
CA VAL A 12 14.21 -8.55 31.57
C VAL A 12 13.49 -9.90 31.49
N PRO A 13 13.49 -10.69 32.58
CA PRO A 13 12.70 -11.92 32.64
C PRO A 13 11.20 -11.57 32.73
N VAL A 14 10.37 -12.38 32.07
CA VAL A 14 8.91 -12.32 32.18
C VAL A 14 8.45 -13.56 32.90
N GLU A 15 7.80 -13.39 34.03
CA GLU A 15 7.32 -14.48 34.86
C GLU A 15 5.80 -14.60 34.81
N ARG A 16 5.32 -15.85 34.82
CA ARG A 16 3.90 -16.19 34.99
C ARG A 16 3.80 -17.25 36.06
N ALA A 17 3.00 -16.99 37.10
CA ALA A 17 2.84 -17.89 38.25
C ALA A 17 4.17 -18.29 38.93
N GLY A 18 5.18 -17.42 38.90
CA GLY A 18 6.49 -17.66 39.50
C GLY A 18 7.48 -18.43 38.62
N GLU A 19 7.11 -18.77 37.39
CA GLU A 19 8.00 -19.39 36.40
C GLU A 19 8.35 -18.40 35.29
N GLN A 20 9.63 -18.34 34.91
CA GLN A 20 10.08 -17.52 33.79
C GLN A 20 9.61 -18.16 32.47
N VAL A 21 8.76 -17.43 31.74
CA VAL A 21 8.16 -17.86 30.47
C VAL A 21 8.76 -17.17 29.25
N ALA A 22 9.46 -16.05 29.46
CA ALA A 22 10.18 -15.36 28.40
C ALA A 22 11.36 -14.54 28.95
N THR A 23 12.28 -14.20 28.04
CA THR A 23 13.32 -13.19 28.28
C THR A 23 13.20 -12.11 27.21
N VAL A 24 12.99 -10.87 27.64
CA VAL A 24 12.92 -9.71 26.74
C VAL A 24 14.23 -8.96 26.79
N GLN A 25 14.86 -8.83 25.63
CA GLN A 25 16.04 -8.02 25.42
C GLN A 25 15.66 -6.71 24.77
N GLY A 26 16.34 -5.64 25.16
CA GLY A 26 16.11 -4.35 24.54
C GLY A 26 17.24 -3.38 24.79
N ILE A 27 17.34 -2.41 23.89
CA ILE A 27 18.25 -1.28 24.03
C ILE A 27 17.56 -0.03 23.51
N SER A 28 17.68 1.04 24.29
CA SER A 28 17.24 2.38 23.91
C SER A 28 18.42 3.16 23.32
N HIS A 29 18.25 4.46 23.11
CA HIS A 29 19.25 5.30 22.49
C HIS A 29 19.32 6.67 23.13
N ALA A 30 20.51 7.27 23.12
CA ALA A 30 20.73 8.61 23.65
C ALA A 30 20.42 9.72 22.62
N THR A 31 20.50 9.43 21.32
CA THR A 31 20.46 10.44 20.25
C THR A 31 19.50 10.07 19.12
N ARG A 32 18.99 11.07 18.40
CA ARG A 32 18.04 10.88 17.27
C ARG A 32 18.63 10.15 16.07
N ALA A 33 19.96 10.13 15.93
CA ALA A 33 20.65 9.50 14.81
C ALA A 33 21.68 8.53 15.37
N VAL A 34 21.38 7.24 15.26
CA VAL A 34 22.29 6.15 15.60
C VAL A 34 22.68 5.46 14.31
N SER A 35 23.94 5.55 13.92
CA SER A 35 24.48 4.87 12.73
C SER A 35 25.00 3.46 13.03
N GLU A 36 25.19 3.13 14.31
CA GLU A 36 25.64 1.82 14.77
C GLU A 36 24.57 0.76 14.60
N ASN A 37 24.98 -0.47 14.26
CA ASN A 37 24.08 -1.61 14.19
C ASN A 37 23.90 -2.22 15.58
N LEU A 38 22.90 -1.72 16.33
CA LEU A 38 22.64 -2.18 17.70
C LEU A 38 22.16 -3.64 17.77
N ALA A 39 21.67 -4.21 16.67
CA ALA A 39 21.25 -5.61 16.64
C ALA A 39 22.41 -6.58 16.95
N LEU A 40 23.66 -6.17 16.69
CA LEU A 40 24.85 -6.99 16.97
C LEU A 40 25.12 -7.20 18.47
N GLY A 41 24.51 -6.39 19.35
CA GLY A 41 24.64 -6.55 20.80
C GLY A 41 23.70 -7.60 21.41
N PHE A 42 22.74 -8.11 20.63
CA PHE A 42 21.77 -9.10 21.09
C PHE A 42 22.28 -10.52 20.86
N ALA A 43 21.96 -11.43 21.77
CA ALA A 43 22.28 -12.85 21.66
C ALA A 43 21.30 -13.69 22.47
N ARG A 44 21.09 -14.96 22.12
CA ARG A 44 20.25 -15.87 22.91
C ARG A 44 20.89 -16.16 24.28
N PRO A 45 20.30 -15.74 25.41
CA PRO A 45 20.78 -16.12 26.73
C PRO A 45 20.45 -17.59 27.03
N ASP A 46 21.17 -18.17 27.99
CA ASP A 46 20.82 -19.46 28.57
C ASP A 46 19.71 -19.28 29.61
N ALA A 47 18.47 -19.16 29.12
CA ALA A 47 17.28 -18.91 29.93
C ALA A 47 16.08 -19.72 29.40
N PRO A 48 15.12 -20.09 30.28
CA PRO A 48 13.91 -20.80 29.86
C PRO A 48 12.95 -19.89 29.10
N GLY A 49 12.07 -20.52 28.32
CA GLY A 49 11.00 -19.84 27.59
C GLY A 49 11.44 -19.22 26.27
N ILE A 50 10.61 -18.30 25.78
CA ILE A 50 10.82 -17.61 24.50
C ILE A 50 11.74 -16.39 24.65
N HIS A 51 12.58 -16.13 23.66
CA HIS A 51 13.52 -15.02 23.63
C HIS A 51 13.05 -13.94 22.66
N VAL A 52 12.79 -12.75 23.19
CA VAL A 52 12.23 -11.63 22.44
C VAL A 52 13.23 -10.49 22.37
N GLY A 53 13.53 -10.00 21.17
CA GLY A 53 14.29 -8.78 20.96
C GLY A 53 13.37 -7.60 20.68
N VAL A 54 13.52 -6.50 21.42
CA VAL A 54 12.82 -5.23 21.19
C VAL A 54 13.81 -4.20 20.69
N LEU A 55 13.64 -3.75 19.45
CA LEU A 55 14.61 -2.87 18.81
C LEU A 55 13.95 -1.84 17.90
N HIS A 56 14.34 -0.57 18.05
CA HIS A 56 14.00 0.49 17.11
C HIS A 56 15.11 0.53 16.05
N CYS A 57 14.85 0.10 14.80
CA CYS A 57 15.89 0.02 13.78
C CYS A 57 15.34 0.12 12.36
N ALA A 58 16.22 0.40 11.41
CA ALA A 58 15.98 0.37 9.98
C ALA A 58 16.58 -0.90 9.38
N VAL A 59 15.74 -1.88 9.06
CA VAL A 59 16.15 -3.08 8.31
C VAL A 59 16.24 -2.72 6.83
N ARG A 60 17.39 -2.97 6.21
CA ARG A 60 17.65 -2.66 4.79
C ARG A 60 16.58 -3.28 3.87
N GLY A 61 16.03 -2.48 2.96
CA GLY A 61 14.96 -2.89 2.03
C GLY A 61 13.54 -2.90 2.64
N ALA A 62 13.42 -2.84 3.97
CA ALA A 62 12.15 -2.81 4.66
C ALA A 62 11.82 -1.43 5.26
N ALA A 63 12.83 -0.59 5.48
CA ALA A 63 12.72 0.77 6.02
C ALA A 63 13.03 1.86 4.96
N ASP A 64 12.91 1.54 3.68
CA ASP A 64 13.16 2.51 2.60
C ASP A 64 12.18 3.69 2.72
N GLY A 65 12.70 4.91 2.61
CA GLY A 65 11.94 6.15 2.83
C GLY A 65 11.86 6.61 4.29
N TYR A 66 12.45 5.87 5.23
CA TYR A 66 12.63 6.31 6.62
C TYR A 66 14.07 6.79 6.86
N ALA A 67 14.27 7.60 7.90
CA ALA A 67 15.60 8.07 8.27
C ALA A 67 16.46 6.89 8.74
N THR A 68 17.70 6.79 8.27
CA THR A 68 18.59 5.71 8.71
C THR A 68 18.78 5.76 10.22
N TYR A 69 18.30 4.73 10.90
CA TYR A 69 18.35 4.61 12.35
C TYR A 69 18.71 3.18 12.74
N SER A 70 19.81 2.99 13.47
CA SER A 70 20.36 1.68 13.82
C SER A 70 20.31 0.70 12.65
N PRO A 71 20.94 1.02 11.50
CA PRO A 71 20.79 0.22 10.28
C PRO A 71 21.27 -1.21 10.50
N CYS A 72 20.44 -2.17 10.09
CA CYS A 72 20.76 -3.59 10.18
C CYS A 72 20.20 -4.36 8.98
N THR A 73 20.59 -5.62 8.86
CA THR A 73 20.05 -6.56 7.88
C THR A 73 19.19 -7.61 8.56
N LEU A 74 18.28 -8.23 7.81
CA LEU A 74 17.53 -9.39 8.30
C LEU A 74 18.46 -10.54 8.75
N GLY A 75 19.61 -10.68 8.08
CA GLY A 75 20.64 -11.64 8.46
C GLY A 75 21.26 -11.34 9.84
N ASP A 76 21.40 -10.08 10.23
CA ASP A 76 21.90 -9.71 11.56
C ASP A 76 20.95 -10.17 12.65
N LEU A 77 19.65 -9.91 12.47
CA LEU A 77 18.60 -10.32 13.41
C LEU A 77 18.52 -11.85 13.54
N ARG A 78 18.63 -12.58 12.43
CA ARG A 78 18.65 -14.06 12.41
C ARG A 78 19.79 -14.67 13.19
N ARG A 79 21.01 -14.10 13.08
CA ARG A 79 22.21 -14.66 13.74
C ARG A 79 22.16 -14.61 15.27
N THR A 80 21.30 -13.78 15.84
CA THR A 80 21.16 -13.65 17.31
C THR A 80 20.54 -14.88 17.97
N GLY A 81 19.79 -15.70 17.21
CA GLY A 81 19.11 -16.89 17.71
C GLY A 81 17.91 -16.61 18.62
N LEU A 82 17.40 -15.36 18.63
CA LEU A 82 16.14 -15.03 19.30
C LEU A 82 14.96 -15.65 18.55
N ASP A 83 13.83 -15.79 19.23
CA ASP A 83 12.65 -16.45 18.67
C ASP A 83 11.68 -15.42 18.04
N TYR A 84 11.66 -14.17 18.53
CA TYR A 84 10.82 -13.09 18.00
C TYR A 84 11.51 -11.72 18.10
N TRP A 85 11.38 -10.90 17.05
CA TRP A 85 11.82 -9.52 17.00
C TRP A 85 10.63 -8.55 16.91
N ALA A 86 10.42 -7.79 17.99
CA ALA A 86 9.48 -6.68 18.08
C ALA A 86 10.18 -5.38 17.61
N LEU A 87 10.05 -5.07 16.33
CA LEU A 87 10.70 -3.91 15.74
C LEU A 87 9.83 -2.66 15.79
N GLY A 88 10.47 -1.52 16.04
CA GLY A 88 9.91 -0.16 15.86
C GLY A 88 10.72 0.64 14.86
N HIS A 89 10.23 1.83 14.48
CA HIS A 89 10.77 2.82 13.52
C HIS A 89 9.90 2.99 12.28
N VAL A 90 9.50 1.88 11.67
CA VAL A 90 8.60 1.86 10.50
C VAL A 90 7.15 2.00 10.98
N HIS A 91 6.40 2.94 10.41
CA HIS A 91 5.00 3.22 10.79
C HIS A 91 3.99 2.28 10.11
N GLN A 92 4.43 1.51 9.12
CA GLN A 92 3.64 0.49 8.47
C GLN A 92 3.88 -0.87 9.15
N HIS A 93 2.81 -1.60 9.45
CA HIS A 93 2.93 -2.99 9.88
C HIS A 93 3.58 -3.82 8.75
N ARG A 94 4.63 -4.57 9.09
CA ARG A 94 5.35 -5.45 8.14
C ARG A 94 5.85 -6.68 8.86
N VAL A 95 5.66 -7.85 8.25
CA VAL A 95 6.28 -9.11 8.65
C VAL A 95 7.43 -9.40 7.68
N LEU A 96 8.65 -9.47 8.20
CA LEU A 96 9.88 -9.66 7.42
C LEU A 96 10.39 -11.10 7.44
N ALA A 97 10.01 -11.85 8.48
CA ALA A 97 10.24 -13.28 8.60
C ALA A 97 9.12 -13.89 9.44
N GLU A 98 8.71 -15.10 9.07
CA GLU A 98 7.58 -15.84 9.65
C GLU A 98 8.02 -17.08 10.43
N GLY A 99 9.27 -17.13 10.88
CA GLY A 99 9.80 -18.27 11.63
C GLY A 99 9.71 -19.60 10.87
N ALA A 100 10.06 -19.61 9.58
CA ALA A 100 9.78 -20.70 8.64
C ALA A 100 10.55 -22.01 8.91
N GLY A 101 11.46 -22.04 9.89
CA GLY A 101 12.25 -23.23 10.21
C GLY A 101 12.88 -23.18 11.60
N PRO A 102 13.51 -24.28 12.04
CA PRO A 102 14.17 -24.36 13.34
C PRO A 102 15.21 -23.25 13.50
N GLY A 103 15.01 -22.35 14.46
CA GLY A 103 15.91 -21.24 14.75
C GLY A 103 15.75 -20.01 13.86
N ASP A 104 14.79 -19.98 12.94
CA ASP A 104 14.43 -18.73 12.24
C ASP A 104 13.46 -17.90 13.12
N PRO A 105 13.75 -16.62 13.41
CA PRO A 105 12.86 -15.78 14.18
C PRO A 105 11.66 -15.31 13.36
N TRP A 106 10.60 -14.97 14.08
CA TRP A 106 9.66 -13.96 13.59
C TRP A 106 10.30 -12.58 13.65
N VAL A 107 10.15 -11.79 12.59
CA VAL A 107 10.68 -10.41 12.54
C VAL A 107 9.60 -9.47 12.08
N VAL A 108 9.14 -8.59 12.98
CA VAL A 108 7.90 -7.84 12.76
C VAL A 108 8.06 -6.38 13.14
N TYR A 109 7.75 -5.48 12.20
CA TYR A 109 7.40 -4.11 12.51
C TYR A 109 5.92 -4.03 12.88
N ALA A 110 5.62 -3.57 14.10
CA ALA A 110 4.23 -3.40 14.53
C ALA A 110 3.52 -2.25 13.80
N GLY A 111 4.28 -1.27 13.29
CA GLY A 111 3.73 -0.02 12.79
C GLY A 111 3.45 0.98 13.89
N ASN A 112 2.70 2.04 13.57
CA ASN A 112 2.09 2.91 14.58
C ASN A 112 0.68 2.41 14.96
N SER A 113 0.20 2.81 16.14
CA SER A 113 -1.14 2.47 16.62
C SER A 113 -2.24 3.39 16.09
N GLN A 114 -1.87 4.63 15.73
CA GLN A 114 -2.74 5.63 15.11
C GLN A 114 -1.92 6.45 14.12
N ALA A 115 -2.45 6.58 12.91
CA ALA A 115 -1.90 7.42 11.87
C ALA A 115 -2.10 8.91 12.19
N ARG A 116 -1.18 9.75 11.72
CA ARG A 116 -1.12 11.20 11.94
C ARG A 116 -1.11 11.99 10.63
N SER A 117 -1.04 11.32 9.49
CA SER A 117 -0.98 11.98 8.18
C SER A 117 -1.46 11.07 7.05
N PRO A 118 -1.83 11.61 5.88
CA PRO A 118 -2.26 10.84 4.70
C PRO A 118 -1.08 10.22 3.92
N ARG A 119 0.14 10.23 4.46
CA ARG A 119 1.33 9.62 3.82
C ARG A 119 1.09 8.14 3.58
N ALA A 120 1.60 7.59 2.47
CA ALA A 120 1.40 6.19 2.09
C ALA A 120 1.75 5.18 3.22
N SER A 121 2.81 5.44 3.99
CA SER A 121 3.21 4.62 5.13
C SER A 121 2.24 4.64 6.31
N GLU A 122 1.37 5.64 6.39
CA GLU A 122 0.40 5.86 7.46
C GLU A 122 -1.04 5.54 7.06
N ARG A 123 -1.28 5.03 5.84
CA ARG A 123 -2.59 4.58 5.40
C ARG A 123 -2.94 3.18 5.92
N GLY A 124 -4.22 2.84 5.87
CA GLY A 124 -4.76 1.54 6.27
C GLY A 124 -4.85 1.35 7.78
N ALA A 125 -5.17 0.12 8.19
CA ALA A 125 -5.33 -0.25 9.60
C ALA A 125 -4.03 -0.04 10.39
N LYS A 126 -4.12 0.63 11.55
CA LYS A 126 -3.01 0.90 12.47
C LYS A 126 -3.29 0.27 13.81
N GLY A 127 -2.28 -0.24 14.48
CA GLY A 127 -2.56 -1.10 15.62
C GLY A 127 -1.35 -1.64 16.35
N ALA A 128 -1.56 -2.82 16.92
CA ALA A 128 -0.56 -3.57 17.64
C ALA A 128 -0.50 -5.00 17.08
N VAL A 129 0.57 -5.70 17.43
CA VAL A 129 0.73 -7.11 17.07
C VAL A 129 0.55 -7.96 18.32
N VAL A 130 -0.36 -8.93 18.24
CA VAL A 130 -0.54 -9.95 19.27
C VAL A 130 0.20 -11.21 18.82
N VAL A 131 1.10 -11.68 19.68
CA VAL A 131 1.93 -12.86 19.45
C VAL A 131 1.45 -13.97 20.35
N HIS A 132 0.96 -15.05 19.76
CA HIS A 132 0.51 -16.25 20.45
C HIS A 132 1.71 -17.19 20.60
N VAL A 133 2.05 -17.50 21.84
CA VAL A 133 3.17 -18.37 22.19
C VAL A 133 2.63 -19.59 22.91
N ASP A 134 2.94 -20.77 22.39
CA ASP A 134 2.68 -22.05 23.04
C ASP A 134 3.97 -22.86 23.13
N GLN A 135 4.16 -23.55 24.26
CA GLN A 135 5.32 -24.40 24.53
C GLN A 135 6.69 -23.76 24.16
N GLY A 136 6.82 -22.45 24.42
CA GLY A 136 8.05 -21.69 24.16
C GLY A 136 8.30 -21.36 22.68
N ARG A 137 7.30 -21.49 21.81
CA ARG A 137 7.37 -21.18 20.37
C ARG A 137 6.26 -20.23 19.97
N VAL A 138 6.54 -19.37 18.99
CA VAL A 138 5.51 -18.53 18.37
C VAL A 138 4.66 -19.39 17.45
N GLU A 139 3.37 -19.52 17.74
CA GLU A 139 2.42 -20.24 16.91
C GLU A 139 1.76 -19.35 15.86
N ARG A 140 1.39 -18.14 16.28
CA ARG A 140 0.63 -17.21 15.45
C ARG A 140 0.95 -15.76 15.79
N VAL A 141 1.03 -14.94 14.76
CA VAL A 141 1.20 -13.49 14.87
C VAL A 141 0.01 -12.85 14.18
N GLU A 142 -0.70 -11.96 14.87
CA GLU A 142 -1.85 -11.24 14.32
C GLU A 142 -1.72 -9.74 14.53
N HIS A 143 -2.06 -8.96 13.50
CA HIS A 143 -2.16 -7.51 13.63
C HIS A 143 -3.60 -7.14 14.03
N VAL A 144 -3.73 -6.48 15.18
CA VAL A 144 -4.99 -6.04 15.76
C VAL A 144 -5.11 -4.54 15.58
N ALA A 145 -6.10 -4.11 14.79
CA ALA A 145 -6.35 -2.70 14.52
C ALA A 145 -6.83 -1.97 15.78
N CYS A 146 -6.11 -0.91 16.15
CA CYS A 146 -6.42 -0.04 17.30
C CYS A 146 -6.75 1.40 16.87
N ASP A 147 -6.66 1.72 15.57
CA ASP A 147 -6.97 3.05 15.05
C ASP A 147 -8.42 3.45 15.33
N SER A 148 -8.57 4.72 15.70
CA SER A 148 -9.87 5.39 15.78
C SER A 148 -10.27 6.05 14.46
N VAL A 149 -9.26 6.49 13.70
CA VAL A 149 -9.42 7.14 12.40
C VAL A 149 -8.44 6.51 11.41
N ARG A 150 -8.94 6.08 10.25
CA ARG A 150 -8.17 5.41 9.20
C ARG A 150 -7.96 6.34 8.00
N PHE A 151 -6.70 6.55 7.60
CA PHE A 151 -6.42 7.24 6.34
C PHE A 151 -6.57 6.27 5.17
N VAL A 152 -7.38 6.67 4.20
CA VAL A 152 -7.73 5.89 3.01
C VAL A 152 -7.41 6.72 1.77
N GLU A 153 -6.79 6.09 0.78
CA GLU A 153 -6.69 6.66 -0.57
C GLU A 153 -7.62 5.89 -1.50
N LEU A 154 -8.45 6.62 -2.23
CA LEU A 154 -9.38 6.06 -3.21
C LEU A 154 -8.90 6.42 -4.61
N SER A 155 -8.91 5.44 -5.51
CA SER A 155 -8.83 5.71 -6.94
C SER A 155 -10.25 5.95 -7.43
N CYS A 156 -10.48 7.08 -8.09
CA CYS A 156 -11.76 7.46 -8.65
C CYS A 156 -11.61 7.59 -10.17
N PRO A 157 -11.87 6.52 -10.93
CA PRO A 157 -11.98 6.60 -12.38
C PRO A 157 -13.15 7.51 -12.74
N ILE A 158 -12.91 8.50 -13.60
CA ILE A 158 -13.92 9.49 -14.01
C ILE A 158 -14.32 9.38 -15.48
N ASP A 159 -13.93 8.29 -16.16
CA ASP A 159 -14.33 8.01 -17.54
C ASP A 159 -15.86 7.94 -17.66
N GLY A 160 -16.43 8.78 -18.52
CA GLY A 160 -17.87 8.90 -18.72
C GLY A 160 -18.61 9.68 -17.62
N VAL A 161 -17.89 10.41 -16.77
CA VAL A 161 -18.48 11.37 -15.83
C VAL A 161 -18.57 12.74 -16.53
N ASP A 162 -19.79 13.21 -16.74
CA ASP A 162 -20.07 14.35 -17.62
C ASP A 162 -20.12 15.70 -16.88
N SER A 163 -20.34 15.69 -15.55
CA SER A 163 -20.48 16.91 -14.75
C SER A 163 -19.84 16.84 -13.36
N ILE A 164 -19.63 18.01 -12.74
CA ILE A 164 -19.15 18.10 -11.34
C ILE A 164 -20.15 17.49 -10.35
N GLU A 165 -21.46 17.56 -10.64
CA GLU A 165 -22.52 16.97 -9.81
C GLU A 165 -22.42 15.43 -9.84
N ASP A 166 -22.27 14.83 -11.04
CA ASP A 166 -22.07 13.39 -11.19
C ASP A 166 -20.79 12.91 -10.49
N LEU A 167 -19.73 13.73 -10.54
CA LEU A 167 -18.48 13.45 -9.83
C LEU A 167 -18.66 13.51 -8.32
N GLU A 168 -19.41 14.48 -7.80
CA GLU A 168 -19.71 14.58 -6.38
C GLU A 168 -20.47 13.34 -5.89
N ASP A 169 -21.52 12.92 -6.61
CA ASP A 169 -22.29 11.71 -6.31
C ASP A 169 -21.42 10.45 -6.33
N LEU A 170 -20.54 10.32 -7.33
CA LEU A 170 -19.57 9.22 -7.42
C LEU A 170 -18.61 9.21 -6.22
N LEU A 171 -18.08 10.37 -5.84
CA LEU A 171 -17.19 10.48 -4.69
C LEU A 171 -17.91 10.12 -3.39
N VAL A 172 -19.12 10.62 -3.17
CA VAL A 172 -19.95 10.27 -2.00
C VAL A 172 -20.15 8.77 -1.91
N ALA A 173 -20.57 8.12 -3.00
CA ALA A 173 -20.77 6.68 -3.04
C ALA A 173 -19.47 5.92 -2.72
N LEU A 174 -18.34 6.31 -3.30
CA LEU A 174 -17.03 5.70 -3.02
C LEU A 174 -16.59 5.90 -1.56
N GLY A 175 -16.90 7.04 -0.97
CA GLY A 175 -16.62 7.37 0.42
C GLY A 175 -17.45 6.51 1.39
N ASP A 176 -18.74 6.34 1.12
CA ASP A 176 -19.64 5.51 1.91
C ASP A 176 -19.22 4.04 1.87
N ASP A 177 -18.93 3.52 0.68
CA ASP A 177 -18.36 2.19 0.46
C ASP A 177 -17.07 1.98 1.26
N ALA A 178 -16.18 2.97 1.29
CA ALA A 178 -14.94 2.90 2.04
C ALA A 178 -15.17 2.92 3.55
N LEU A 179 -16.19 3.65 4.01
CA LEU A 179 -16.57 3.75 5.41
C LEU A 179 -17.15 2.42 5.92
N GLU A 180 -17.98 1.74 5.12
CA GLU A 180 -18.50 0.41 5.44
C GLU A 180 -17.39 -0.62 5.63
N ARG A 181 -16.33 -0.55 4.80
CA ARG A 181 -15.15 -1.42 4.88
C ARG A 181 -14.17 -1.02 6.00
N ALA A 182 -14.43 0.03 6.77
CA ALA A 182 -13.53 0.53 7.80
C ALA A 182 -13.75 -0.12 9.18
N ASP A 183 -14.56 -1.18 9.28
CA ASP A 183 -14.83 -1.92 10.50
C ASP A 183 -15.34 -1.01 11.65
N GLY A 184 -16.26 -0.10 11.32
CA GLY A 184 -16.85 0.85 12.28
C GLY A 184 -15.95 2.01 12.69
N ARG A 185 -14.84 2.26 11.99
CA ARG A 185 -13.93 3.39 12.24
C ARG A 185 -14.24 4.56 11.34
N ALA A 186 -13.98 5.77 11.83
CA ALA A 186 -13.99 6.95 10.97
C ALA A 186 -12.85 6.89 9.96
N ILE A 187 -13.03 7.50 8.79
CA ILE A 187 -12.03 7.55 7.74
C ILE A 187 -11.71 8.98 7.34
N VAL A 188 -10.46 9.20 6.96
CA VAL A 188 -10.00 10.40 6.27
C VAL A 188 -9.58 9.99 4.86
N VAL A 189 -10.29 10.50 3.87
CA VAL A 189 -10.23 10.06 2.49
C VAL A 189 -9.49 11.08 1.64
N ARG A 190 -8.53 10.60 0.86
CA ARG A 190 -7.97 11.33 -0.27
C ARG A 190 -8.34 10.58 -1.55
N ALA A 191 -8.99 11.22 -2.51
CA ALA A 191 -9.23 10.59 -3.80
C ALA A 191 -8.23 11.08 -4.85
N ARG A 192 -7.86 10.15 -5.73
CA ARG A 192 -7.15 10.42 -6.98
C ARG A 192 -8.15 10.29 -8.12
N LEU A 193 -8.44 11.40 -8.78
CA LEU A 193 -9.27 11.44 -9.96
C LEU A 193 -8.40 10.99 -11.15
N VAL A 194 -8.78 9.91 -11.82
CA VAL A 194 -8.00 9.30 -12.90
C VAL A 194 -8.89 9.03 -14.12
N GLY A 195 -8.30 9.01 -15.31
CA GLY A 195 -9.03 8.76 -16.56
C GLY A 195 -9.41 10.04 -17.32
N HIS A 196 -10.24 9.89 -18.34
CA HIS A 196 -10.62 10.98 -19.24
C HIS A 196 -12.03 11.46 -18.97
N ALA A 197 -12.21 12.76 -18.78
CA ALA A 197 -13.54 13.32 -18.59
C ALA A 197 -13.68 14.68 -19.23
N GLU A 198 -14.86 14.96 -19.77
CA GLU A 198 -15.24 16.28 -20.29
C GLU A 198 -15.08 17.36 -19.21
N LEU A 199 -15.39 17.02 -17.96
CA LEU A 199 -15.22 17.89 -16.79
C LEU A 199 -13.75 18.19 -16.41
N HIS A 200 -12.75 17.63 -17.10
CA HIS A 200 -11.33 17.93 -16.84
C HIS A 200 -11.03 19.43 -16.92
N GLY A 201 -11.64 20.12 -17.90
CA GLY A 201 -11.53 21.57 -18.02
C GLY A 201 -12.06 22.31 -16.78
N ASP A 202 -13.11 21.78 -16.15
CA ASP A 202 -13.66 22.33 -14.92
C ASP A 202 -12.79 22.04 -13.68
N LEU A 203 -12.24 20.84 -13.57
CA LEU A 203 -11.37 20.45 -12.44
C LEU A 203 -10.07 21.26 -12.38
N THR A 204 -9.55 21.64 -13.55
CA THR A 204 -8.32 22.43 -13.66
C THR A 204 -8.52 23.92 -13.37
N ARG A 205 -9.78 24.40 -13.25
CA ARG A 205 -10.06 25.78 -12.85
C ARG A 205 -9.54 26.05 -11.43
N PRO A 206 -8.86 27.20 -11.19
CA PRO A 206 -8.39 27.55 -9.86
C PRO A 206 -9.53 27.53 -8.84
N GLY A 207 -9.38 26.75 -7.77
CA GLY A 207 -10.35 26.65 -6.68
C GLY A 207 -11.41 25.54 -6.84
N ALA A 208 -11.66 25.03 -8.04
CA ALA A 208 -12.74 24.06 -8.29
C ALA A 208 -12.68 22.83 -7.37
N LYS A 209 -11.49 22.23 -7.21
CA LYS A 209 -11.29 21.08 -6.33
C LYS A 209 -11.48 21.42 -4.84
N ALA A 210 -11.07 22.62 -4.43
CA ALA A 210 -11.23 23.06 -3.05
C ALA A 210 -12.70 23.30 -2.71
N GLU A 211 -13.47 23.85 -3.66
CA GLU A 211 -14.92 24.00 -3.57
C GLU A 211 -15.61 22.64 -3.48
N LEU A 212 -15.26 21.69 -4.37
CA LEU A 212 -15.81 20.33 -4.32
C LEU A 212 -15.49 19.61 -2.99
N VAL A 213 -14.25 19.71 -2.51
CA VAL A 213 -13.88 19.18 -1.18
C VAL A 213 -14.68 19.85 -0.06
N ALA A 214 -14.97 21.14 -0.16
CA ALA A 214 -15.78 21.85 0.83
C ALA A 214 -17.22 21.33 0.83
N HIS A 215 -17.84 21.15 -0.34
CA HIS A 215 -19.19 20.57 -0.46
C HIS A 215 -19.26 19.14 0.11
N LEU A 216 -18.30 18.29 -0.23
CA LEU A 216 -18.19 16.93 0.30
C LEU A 216 -18.07 16.91 1.84
N ARG A 217 -17.37 17.89 2.43
CA ARG A 217 -17.26 18.04 3.88
C ARG A 217 -18.53 18.56 4.53
N ASP A 218 -19.25 19.46 3.86
CA ASP A 218 -20.52 20.01 4.36
C ASP A 218 -21.62 18.94 4.38
N GLY A 219 -21.61 18.02 3.42
CA GLY A 219 -22.48 16.84 3.38
C GLY A 219 -22.10 15.71 4.34
N ALA A 220 -20.90 15.75 4.94
CA ALA A 220 -20.39 14.66 5.77
C ALA A 220 -21.13 14.54 7.13
N ARG A 221 -21.25 13.30 7.60
CA ARG A 221 -21.74 13.00 8.95
C ARG A 221 -20.83 13.66 10.00
N ARG A 222 -21.42 14.25 11.04
CA ARG A 222 -20.68 14.84 12.16
C ARG A 222 -20.37 13.86 13.28
N ASP A 223 -21.16 12.79 13.39
CA ASP A 223 -20.98 11.73 14.38
C ASP A 223 -20.12 10.58 13.82
N ALA A 224 -19.38 9.91 14.71
CA ALA A 224 -18.57 8.76 14.35
C ALA A 224 -19.44 7.49 14.13
N PRO A 225 -19.07 6.62 13.16
CA PRO A 225 -17.97 6.78 12.22
C PRO A 225 -18.33 7.76 11.08
N PHE A 226 -17.40 8.66 10.75
CA PHE A 226 -17.57 9.66 9.69
C PHE A 226 -16.61 9.40 8.52
N CYS A 227 -16.97 9.89 7.34
CA CYS A 227 -16.07 10.01 6.20
C CYS A 227 -15.68 11.48 6.03
N TRP A 228 -14.38 11.78 6.17
CA TRP A 228 -13.85 13.14 6.00
C TRP A 228 -12.95 13.22 4.77
N TRP A 229 -13.28 14.10 3.84
CA TRP A 229 -12.46 14.33 2.64
C TRP A 229 -11.27 15.23 2.98
N ASP A 230 -10.05 14.73 2.84
CA ASP A 230 -8.79 15.46 3.05
C ASP A 230 -8.44 16.30 1.83
N ASP A 231 -8.40 15.67 0.64
CA ASP A 231 -7.95 16.30 -0.59
C ASP A 231 -8.39 15.52 -1.84
N LEU A 232 -8.41 16.21 -2.99
CA LEU A 232 -8.59 15.63 -4.33
C LEU A 232 -7.33 15.87 -5.16
N VAL A 233 -6.63 14.78 -5.43
CA VAL A 233 -5.49 14.76 -6.35
C VAL A 233 -6.06 14.56 -7.74
N ASP A 234 -5.87 15.55 -8.60
CA ASP A 234 -6.36 15.51 -9.97
C ASP A 234 -5.26 15.01 -10.89
N GLU A 235 -5.48 13.82 -11.42
CA GLU A 235 -4.66 13.16 -12.44
C GLU A 235 -5.52 12.81 -13.65
N SER A 236 -6.69 13.44 -13.77
CA SER A 236 -7.54 13.30 -14.92
C SER A 236 -6.91 13.95 -16.14
N ARG A 237 -7.42 13.58 -17.30
CA ARG A 237 -7.02 14.11 -18.60
C ARG A 237 -8.23 14.61 -19.36
N ALA A 238 -7.98 15.56 -20.26
CA ALA A 238 -8.98 15.92 -21.25
C ALA A 238 -9.37 14.68 -22.08
N PRO A 239 -10.59 14.63 -22.64
CA PRO A 239 -11.02 13.56 -23.52
C PRO A 239 -10.02 13.31 -24.66
N LEU A 240 -9.74 12.04 -24.93
CA LEU A 240 -8.91 11.63 -26.06
C LEU A 240 -9.67 11.86 -27.38
N ASP A 241 -9.34 12.94 -28.09
CA ASP A 241 -9.82 13.17 -29.45
C ASP A 241 -9.03 12.30 -30.44
N LEU A 242 -9.56 11.11 -30.73
CA LEU A 242 -8.98 10.18 -31.69
C LEU A 242 -8.93 10.74 -33.12
N GLY A 243 -9.83 11.67 -33.47
CA GLY A 243 -9.81 12.37 -34.75
C GLY A 243 -8.60 13.30 -34.85
N ALA A 244 -8.35 14.08 -33.79
CA ALA A 244 -7.14 14.89 -33.68
C ALA A 244 -5.88 14.02 -33.65
N VAL A 245 -5.87 12.90 -32.92
CA VAL A 245 -4.74 11.95 -32.90
C VAL A 245 -4.41 11.48 -34.31
N ARG A 246 -5.42 11.05 -35.06
CA ARG A 246 -5.29 10.58 -36.45
C ARG A 246 -4.80 11.69 -37.40
N ALA A 247 -5.17 12.94 -37.14
CA ALA A 247 -4.75 14.07 -37.98
C ALA A 247 -3.30 14.51 -37.76
N ARG A 248 -2.66 14.11 -36.64
CA ARG A 248 -1.29 14.53 -36.30
C ARG A 248 -0.21 13.94 -37.22
N GLY A 249 -0.44 12.75 -37.79
CA GLY A 249 0.52 12.08 -38.67
C GLY A 249 1.86 11.75 -38.01
N ASP A 250 1.87 11.59 -36.68
CA ASP A 250 3.03 11.22 -35.87
C ASP A 250 2.94 9.74 -35.41
N PHE A 251 3.86 9.32 -34.55
CA PHE A 251 3.86 7.95 -34.00
C PHE A 251 2.54 7.57 -33.30
N SER A 252 1.86 8.53 -32.68
CA SER A 252 0.56 8.27 -32.02
C SER A 252 -0.52 7.98 -33.06
N SER A 253 -0.48 8.66 -34.21
CA SER A 253 -1.34 8.35 -35.35
C SER A 253 -1.06 6.96 -35.91
N ASP A 254 0.21 6.58 -36.07
CA ASP A 254 0.60 5.24 -36.58
C ASP A 254 0.16 4.13 -35.63
N LEU A 255 0.33 4.32 -34.32
CA LEU A 255 -0.11 3.39 -33.29
C LEU A 255 -1.64 3.19 -33.34
N LEU A 256 -2.41 4.28 -33.41
CA LEU A 256 -3.86 4.22 -33.51
C LEU A 256 -4.30 3.47 -34.78
N ALA A 257 -3.69 3.79 -35.93
CA ALA A 257 -3.99 3.13 -37.19
C ALA A 257 -3.67 1.63 -37.17
N LEU A 258 -2.55 1.24 -36.55
CA LEU A 258 -2.18 -0.16 -36.36
C LEU A 258 -3.21 -0.90 -35.51
N ALA A 259 -3.59 -0.32 -34.37
CA ALA A 259 -4.59 -0.92 -33.48
C ALA A 259 -5.95 -1.11 -34.17
N GLU A 260 -6.41 -0.12 -34.94
CA GLU A 260 -7.65 -0.21 -35.71
C GLU A 260 -7.57 -1.27 -36.83
N SER A 261 -6.41 -1.38 -37.49
CA SER A 261 -6.16 -2.43 -38.48
C SER A 261 -6.25 -3.82 -37.85
N VAL A 262 -5.66 -4.00 -36.66
CA VAL A 262 -5.75 -5.27 -35.93
C VAL A 262 -7.18 -5.53 -35.44
N ALA A 263 -7.91 -4.52 -34.97
CA ALA A 263 -9.28 -4.68 -34.48
C ALA A 263 -10.28 -5.14 -35.58
N THR A 264 -9.99 -4.78 -36.83
CA THR A 264 -10.83 -5.07 -38.01
C THR A 264 -10.42 -6.34 -38.76
N ASP A 265 -9.21 -6.84 -38.54
CA ASP A 265 -8.69 -8.09 -39.10
C ASP A 265 -8.81 -9.23 -38.06
N ALA A 266 -9.72 -10.17 -38.30
CA ALA A 266 -9.99 -11.27 -37.38
C ALA A 266 -8.77 -12.18 -37.16
N ASP A 267 -7.96 -12.42 -38.19
CA ASP A 267 -6.79 -13.29 -38.11
C ASP A 267 -5.67 -12.58 -37.33
N ALA A 268 -5.48 -11.28 -37.57
CA ALA A 268 -4.52 -10.47 -36.81
C ALA A 268 -4.91 -10.33 -35.33
N LEU A 269 -6.22 -10.16 -35.05
CA LEU A 269 -6.73 -10.09 -33.70
C LEU A 269 -6.54 -11.40 -32.94
N GLU A 270 -6.81 -12.55 -33.59
CA GLU A 270 -6.58 -13.87 -33.01
C GLU A 270 -5.08 -14.12 -32.73
N ALA A 271 -4.21 -13.73 -33.67
CA ALA A 271 -2.76 -13.84 -33.50
C ALA A 271 -2.26 -13.01 -32.30
N LEU A 272 -2.71 -11.75 -32.17
CA LEU A 272 -2.40 -10.89 -31.03
C LEU A 272 -2.86 -11.54 -29.71
N GLY A 273 -4.05 -12.13 -29.71
CA GLY A 273 -4.58 -12.87 -28.58
C GLY A 273 -3.68 -14.02 -28.15
N SER A 274 -3.23 -14.84 -29.11
CA SER A 274 -2.32 -15.97 -28.84
C SER A 274 -1.00 -15.49 -28.25
N GLU A 275 -0.40 -14.44 -28.83
CA GLU A 275 0.86 -13.86 -28.34
C GLU A 275 0.74 -13.30 -26.92
N LEU A 276 -0.41 -12.68 -26.59
CA LEU A 276 -0.69 -12.19 -25.24
C LEU A 276 -0.72 -13.34 -24.21
N VAL A 277 -1.33 -14.48 -24.55
CA VAL A 277 -1.39 -15.65 -23.66
C VAL A 277 -0.01 -16.28 -23.46
N ASP A 278 0.81 -16.31 -24.52
CA ASP A 278 2.17 -16.89 -24.48
C ASP A 278 3.18 -16.00 -23.74
N SER A 279 2.92 -14.69 -23.66
CA SER A 279 3.81 -13.72 -23.02
C SER A 279 3.60 -13.54 -21.52
N VAL A 280 2.53 -14.09 -20.95
CA VAL A 280 2.21 -13.98 -19.51
C VAL A 280 2.57 -15.26 -18.72
N PRO A 281 2.79 -15.16 -17.39
CA PRO A 281 2.99 -16.33 -16.55
C PRO A 281 1.82 -17.32 -16.62
N ARG A 282 2.11 -18.62 -16.51
CA ARG A 282 1.11 -19.72 -16.60
C ARG A 282 -0.08 -19.54 -15.65
N SER A 283 0.12 -18.92 -14.49
CA SER A 283 -0.94 -18.64 -13.52
C SER A 283 -2.00 -17.67 -14.07
N LEU A 284 -1.59 -16.73 -14.93
CA LEU A 284 -2.45 -15.72 -15.54
C LEU A 284 -2.99 -16.17 -16.91
N ALA A 285 -2.20 -16.96 -17.65
CA ALA A 285 -2.54 -17.48 -18.97
C ALA A 285 -3.88 -18.22 -19.01
N ARG A 286 -4.23 -18.95 -17.94
CA ARG A 286 -5.50 -19.69 -17.86
C ARG A 286 -6.71 -18.74 -17.85
N ASP A 287 -6.65 -17.70 -17.03
CA ASP A 287 -7.77 -16.78 -16.84
C ASP A 287 -7.86 -15.81 -18.04
N LEU A 288 -6.71 -15.40 -18.61
CA LEU A 288 -6.64 -14.63 -19.86
C LEU A 288 -7.10 -15.42 -21.08
N GLY A 289 -6.84 -16.73 -21.15
CA GLY A 289 -7.23 -17.55 -22.30
C GLY A 289 -8.74 -17.61 -22.52
N ALA A 290 -9.55 -17.44 -21.48
CA ALA A 290 -11.00 -17.33 -21.61
C ALA A 290 -11.43 -15.97 -22.18
N LEU A 291 -10.77 -14.88 -21.76
CA LEU A 291 -11.03 -13.52 -22.23
C LEU A 291 -10.64 -13.35 -23.71
N VAL A 292 -9.49 -13.91 -24.10
CA VAL A 292 -8.92 -13.78 -25.45
C VAL A 292 -9.70 -14.57 -26.51
N ARG A 293 -10.43 -15.63 -26.12
CA ARG A 293 -11.30 -16.39 -27.04
C ARG A 293 -12.58 -15.66 -27.43
N ASP A 294 -12.98 -14.66 -26.66
CA ASP A 294 -14.07 -13.76 -27.00
C ASP A 294 -13.50 -12.60 -27.82
N GLN A 295 -13.74 -12.61 -29.14
CA GLN A 295 -13.25 -11.57 -30.04
C GLN A 295 -13.73 -10.17 -29.66
N ASP A 296 -14.95 -10.03 -29.10
CA ASP A 296 -15.44 -8.72 -28.69
C ASP A 296 -14.77 -8.26 -27.39
N ALA A 297 -14.47 -9.18 -26.47
CA ALA A 297 -13.64 -8.88 -25.31
C ALA A 297 -12.21 -8.48 -25.70
N LEU A 298 -11.63 -9.17 -26.68
CA LEU A 298 -10.29 -8.85 -27.18
C LEU A 298 -10.25 -7.50 -27.91
N ARG A 299 -11.29 -7.14 -28.66
CA ARG A 299 -11.44 -5.79 -29.24
C ARG A 299 -11.53 -4.71 -28.16
N ARG A 300 -12.33 -4.94 -27.10
CA ARG A 300 -12.40 -4.00 -25.96
C ARG A 300 -11.05 -3.85 -25.26
N LEU A 301 -10.33 -4.96 -25.09
CA LEU A 301 -8.99 -4.95 -24.50
C LEU A 301 -7.99 -4.17 -25.36
N LEU A 302 -8.02 -4.38 -26.68
CA LEU A 302 -7.18 -3.65 -27.64
C LEU A 302 -7.50 -2.15 -27.65
N ASP A 303 -8.77 -1.76 -27.65
CA ASP A 303 -9.17 -0.35 -27.55
C ASP A 303 -8.67 0.28 -26.24
N ALA A 304 -8.86 -0.39 -25.11
CA ALA A 304 -8.37 0.08 -23.81
C ALA A 304 -6.83 0.21 -23.77
N ALA A 305 -6.11 -0.79 -24.30
CA ALA A 305 -4.65 -0.77 -24.39
C ALA A 305 -4.15 0.36 -25.31
N THR A 306 -4.84 0.60 -26.42
CA THR A 306 -4.51 1.67 -27.37
C THR A 306 -4.66 3.03 -26.72
N ARG A 307 -5.78 3.29 -26.04
CA ARG A 307 -6.01 4.52 -25.28
C ARG A 307 -4.95 4.73 -24.21
N HIS A 308 -4.62 3.69 -23.46
CA HIS A 308 -3.55 3.74 -22.44
C HIS A 308 -2.17 4.07 -23.05
N ALA A 309 -1.84 3.48 -24.20
CA ALA A 309 -0.57 3.76 -24.86
C ALA A 309 -0.51 5.19 -25.44
N LEU A 310 -1.60 5.68 -26.04
CA LEU A 310 -1.71 7.07 -26.51
C LEU A 310 -1.55 8.07 -25.36
N ASP A 311 -2.01 7.69 -24.18
CA ASP A 311 -1.89 8.46 -22.95
C ASP A 311 -0.46 8.58 -22.44
N GLU A 312 0.28 7.49 -22.40
CA GLU A 312 1.69 7.50 -22.01
C GLU A 312 2.53 8.33 -22.99
N LEU A 313 2.22 8.25 -24.29
CA LEU A 313 2.86 9.05 -25.33
C LEU A 313 2.55 10.56 -25.20
N SER A 314 1.32 10.89 -24.80
CA SER A 314 0.89 12.28 -24.62
C SER A 314 1.38 12.87 -23.28
N GLY A 315 1.55 12.04 -22.25
CA GLY A 315 2.03 12.41 -20.92
C GLY A 315 3.55 12.57 -20.80
N GLY A 316 4.32 12.09 -21.80
CA GLY A 316 5.78 12.19 -21.85
C GLY A 316 6.34 13.59 -22.15
N ALA A 317 5.49 14.58 -22.45
CA ALA A 317 5.86 15.98 -22.55
C ALA A 317 5.57 16.71 -21.21
N ARG A 318 6.42 16.50 -20.21
CA ARG A 318 6.51 17.34 -19.01
C ARG A 318 7.93 17.79 -18.77
#